data_AF-A0A8B8FR74-F1
#
_entry.id   AF-A0A8B8FR74-F1
#
_cell.length_a   1.000
_cell.length_b   1.000
_cell.length_c   1.000
_cell.angle_alpha   90.00
_cell.angle_beta   90.00
_cell.angle_gamma   90.00
#
_symmetry.space_group_name_H-M   'P 1'
#
loop_
_entity.id
_entity.type
_entity.pdbx_description
1 polymer ?
#
loop_
_entity_poly.entity_id
_entity_poly.type
_entity_poly.pdbx_seq_one_letter_code
_entity_poly.pdbx_strand_id
1 'polypeptide(L)'
;MLMMNDLGPMAAGVLPFDTMCGGLYEHQQQPPKPRFVFKMPRVVPDQKGKFESDELFRRLSRESDIRYTGYRDRPHEERQSRFQIGCREGHVDIAFTSTGTNLQLMFTPNLPIASYHQPANGTCDFEKERGMIENRMLQEQVERYNDRIRDYQGKPRAYRNQERGVNDSNLDVKRRLNY
;
A
#
# COMPACT_ATOMS: atom_id res chain seq x y z
N MET A 1 -27.72 -89.64 -32.73
CA MET A 1 -28.94 -89.68 -33.58
C MET A 1 -29.28 -88.26 -33.95
N LEU A 2 -29.36 -87.99 -35.24
CA LEU A 2 -29.74 -86.72 -35.85
C LEU A 2 -31.16 -86.31 -35.43
N MET A 3 -31.40 -85.01 -35.22
CA MET A 3 -32.64 -84.35 -35.64
C MET A 3 -32.30 -82.92 -36.08
N MET A 4 -32.66 -82.63 -37.33
CA MET A 4 -32.57 -81.34 -38.01
C MET A 4 -33.67 -80.37 -37.55
N ASN A 5 -33.30 -79.08 -37.58
CA ASN A 5 -34.05 -77.86 -37.88
C ASN A 5 -35.59 -77.88 -37.98
N ASP A 6 -36.20 -76.88 -37.33
CA ASP A 6 -37.32 -76.05 -37.86
C ASP A 6 -37.25 -74.67 -37.14
N LEU A 7 -36.89 -73.58 -37.83
CA LEU A 7 -37.74 -72.58 -38.50
C LEU A 7 -38.50 -71.60 -37.55
N GLY A 8 -38.06 -70.33 -37.50
CA GLY A 8 -38.90 -69.19 -37.06
C GLY A 8 -38.18 -68.06 -36.32
N PRO A 9 -38.13 -66.81 -36.84
CA PRO A 9 -37.20 -65.77 -36.39
C PRO A 9 -37.83 -64.87 -35.32
N MET A 10 -37.11 -64.58 -34.23
CA MET A 10 -37.44 -63.49 -33.33
C MET A 10 -36.22 -62.59 -33.14
N ALA A 11 -36.42 -61.36 -33.60
CA ALA A 11 -35.51 -60.25 -33.58
C ALA A 11 -34.87 -60.01 -32.21
N ALA A 12 -33.57 -59.72 -32.19
CA ALA A 12 -32.99 -58.57 -31.50
C ALA A 12 -31.46 -58.63 -31.57
N GLY A 13 -30.86 -57.59 -32.12
CA GLY A 13 -29.49 -57.20 -31.80
C GLY A 13 -28.43 -57.57 -32.84
N VAL A 14 -27.53 -56.60 -33.04
CA VAL A 14 -26.27 -56.63 -33.81
C VAL A 14 -26.40 -56.29 -35.30
N LEU A 15 -26.36 -54.99 -35.58
CA LEU A 15 -25.88 -54.48 -36.88
C LEU A 15 -24.37 -54.79 -37.01
N PRO A 16 -23.89 -55.20 -38.19
CA PRO A 16 -22.48 -55.54 -38.41
C PRO A 16 -21.56 -54.30 -38.50
N PHE A 17 -20.29 -54.53 -38.18
CA PHE A 17 -19.24 -53.57 -37.81
C PHE A 17 -18.62 -52.73 -38.94
N ASP A 18 -19.10 -52.77 -40.19
CA ASP A 18 -18.33 -52.23 -41.34
C ASP A 18 -19.05 -51.14 -42.15
N THR A 19 -19.39 -49.99 -41.56
CA THR A 19 -19.91 -48.81 -42.32
C THR A 19 -19.43 -47.43 -41.80
N MET A 20 -18.30 -47.35 -41.10
CA MET A 20 -17.78 -46.05 -40.60
C MET A 20 -16.35 -45.71 -41.05
N CYS A 21 -15.82 -46.36 -42.09
CA CYS A 21 -14.47 -46.15 -42.61
C CYS A 21 -14.41 -45.51 -44.02
N GLY A 22 -15.47 -44.79 -44.44
CA GLY A 22 -15.48 -44.03 -45.71
C GLY A 22 -15.75 -42.55 -45.48
N GLY A 23 -14.71 -41.73 -45.34
CA GLY A 23 -14.88 -40.26 -45.34
C GLY A 23 -13.76 -39.38 -44.77
N LEU A 24 -12.51 -39.84 -44.67
CA LEU A 24 -11.42 -39.06 -44.04
C LEU A 24 -10.31 -38.58 -45.00
N TYR A 25 -10.59 -38.45 -46.29
CA TYR A 25 -9.69 -37.76 -47.20
C TYR A 25 -10.53 -36.89 -48.12
N GLU A 26 -10.57 -35.58 -47.82
CA GLU A 26 -10.69 -34.44 -48.77
C GLU A 26 -11.27 -33.20 -48.05
N HIS A 27 -10.64 -32.69 -46.97
CA HIS A 27 -10.84 -31.29 -46.59
C HIS A 27 -9.56 -30.53 -46.90
N GLN A 28 -9.59 -29.97 -48.11
CA GLN A 28 -8.58 -29.14 -48.73
C GLN A 28 -7.96 -28.14 -47.75
N GLN A 29 -6.63 -28.12 -47.83
CA GLN A 29 -5.69 -27.18 -47.28
C GLN A 29 -6.14 -25.73 -47.53
N GLN A 30 -6.92 -25.15 -46.61
CA GLN A 30 -7.01 -23.72 -46.49
C GLN A 30 -5.79 -23.26 -45.66
N PRO A 31 -4.93 -22.36 -46.16
CA PRO A 31 -3.87 -21.81 -45.33
C PRO A 31 -4.52 -21.17 -44.09
N PRO A 32 -3.96 -21.37 -42.89
CA PRO A 32 -4.57 -20.88 -41.66
C PRO A 32 -4.74 -19.36 -41.77
N LYS A 33 -5.98 -18.88 -41.57
CA LYS A 33 -6.29 -17.44 -41.57
C LYS A 33 -5.26 -16.72 -40.69
N PRO A 34 -4.62 -15.64 -41.18
CA PRO A 34 -3.64 -14.91 -40.39
C PRO A 34 -4.30 -14.45 -39.09
N ARG A 35 -3.84 -15.02 -37.97
CA ARG A 35 -4.25 -14.57 -36.65
C ARG A 35 -3.56 -13.23 -36.44
N PHE A 36 -4.26 -12.14 -36.72
CA PHE A 36 -3.82 -10.81 -36.32
C PHE A 36 -3.71 -10.81 -34.80
N VAL A 37 -2.49 -10.98 -34.29
CA VAL A 37 -2.16 -10.80 -32.89
C VAL A 37 -2.17 -9.30 -32.62
N PHE A 38 -3.38 -8.75 -32.47
CA PHE A 38 -3.56 -7.48 -31.78
C PHE A 38 -3.14 -7.70 -30.33
N LYS A 39 -1.86 -7.49 -30.03
CA LYS A 39 -1.39 -7.41 -28.66
C LYS A 39 -2.04 -6.16 -28.06
N MET A 40 -3.10 -6.34 -27.29
CA MET A 40 -3.68 -5.24 -26.53
C MET A 40 -2.61 -4.68 -25.59
N PRO A 41 -2.29 -3.38 -25.68
CA PRO A 41 -1.34 -2.75 -24.78
C PRO A 41 -1.82 -2.86 -23.33
N ARG A 42 -0.96 -3.32 -22.43
CA ARG A 42 -1.26 -3.39 -20.99
C ARG A 42 -1.46 -2.02 -20.36
N VAL A 43 -0.90 -0.98 -20.98
CA VAL A 43 -0.91 0.40 -20.50
C VAL A 43 -1.50 1.28 -21.57
N VAL A 44 -2.23 2.30 -21.14
CA VAL A 44 -2.73 3.33 -22.04
C VAL A 44 -1.57 4.19 -22.57
N PRO A 45 -1.69 4.78 -23.78
CA PRO A 45 -0.62 5.60 -24.35
C PRO A 45 -0.24 6.81 -23.47
N ASP A 46 -1.22 7.57 -22.98
CA ASP A 46 -1.00 8.67 -22.04
C ASP A 46 -1.36 8.25 -20.61
N GLN A 47 -0.36 7.70 -19.92
CA GLN A 47 -0.52 7.23 -18.54
C GLN A 47 -0.71 8.39 -17.57
N LYS A 48 0.01 9.50 -17.79
CA LYS A 48 -0.06 10.68 -16.92
C LYS A 48 -1.44 11.32 -17.01
N GLY A 49 -1.94 11.55 -18.22
CA GLY A 49 -3.28 12.09 -18.43
C GLY A 49 -4.35 11.20 -17.81
N LYS A 50 -4.26 9.87 -17.96
CA LYS A 50 -5.20 8.95 -17.31
C LYS A 50 -5.13 9.03 -15.77
N PHE A 51 -3.93 9.08 -15.20
CA PHE A 51 -3.76 9.18 -13.76
C PHE A 51 -4.38 10.48 -13.19
N GLU A 52 -4.22 11.61 -13.88
CA GLU A 52 -4.74 12.91 -13.42
C GLU A 52 -6.25 13.10 -13.66
N SER A 53 -6.77 12.53 -14.75
CA SER A 53 -8.17 12.74 -15.19
C SER A 53 -9.17 11.72 -14.65
N ASP A 54 -8.72 10.51 -14.31
CA ASP A 54 -9.61 9.42 -13.90
C ASP A 54 -10.13 9.62 -12.47
N GLU A 55 -11.44 9.42 -12.29
CA GLU A 55 -12.13 9.58 -11.00
C GLU A 55 -11.61 8.63 -9.92
N LEU A 56 -11.25 7.40 -10.27
CA LEU A 56 -10.73 6.43 -9.30
C LEU A 56 -9.37 6.87 -8.78
N PHE A 57 -8.45 7.23 -9.68
CA PHE A 57 -7.11 7.70 -9.29
C PHE A 57 -7.19 8.99 -8.49
N ARG A 58 -8.06 9.94 -8.89
CA ARG A 58 -8.26 11.19 -8.14
C ARG A 58 -8.82 10.98 -6.73
N ARG A 59 -9.65 9.95 -6.52
CA ARG A 59 -10.15 9.60 -5.17
C ARG A 59 -9.07 8.93 -4.33
N LEU A 60 -8.31 8.00 -4.93
CA LEU A 60 -7.22 7.30 -4.26
C LEU A 60 -6.01 8.20 -3.96
N SER A 61 -5.82 9.28 -4.73
CA SER A 61 -4.72 10.23 -4.53
C SER A 61 -4.93 11.19 -3.37
N ARG A 62 -6.14 11.24 -2.79
CA ARG A 62 -6.44 12.08 -1.62
C ARG A 62 -6.01 11.36 -0.35
N GLU A 63 -5.64 12.14 0.66
CA GLU A 63 -5.41 11.61 2.02
C GLU A 63 -6.65 10.84 2.49
N SER A 64 -6.43 9.62 2.94
CA SER A 64 -7.50 8.71 3.34
C SER A 64 -7.00 7.67 4.33
N ASP A 65 -7.92 7.19 5.17
CA ASP A 65 -7.62 6.16 6.16
C ASP A 65 -7.40 4.81 5.48
N ILE A 66 -6.26 4.20 5.76
CA ILE A 66 -5.87 2.89 5.26
C ILE A 66 -5.92 1.87 6.40
N ARG A 67 -6.46 0.67 6.12
CA ARG A 67 -6.54 -0.42 7.10
C ARG A 67 -5.89 -1.69 6.57
N TYR A 68 -5.22 -2.41 7.47
CA TYR A 68 -4.74 -3.76 7.19
C TYR A 68 -5.91 -4.75 7.09
N THR A 69 -5.98 -5.49 5.99
CA THR A 69 -7.09 -6.41 5.70
C THR A 69 -6.75 -7.89 5.87
N GLY A 70 -5.49 -8.23 6.15
CA GLY A 70 -5.09 -9.61 6.41
C GLY A 70 -5.59 -10.16 7.76
N TYR A 71 -5.81 -11.47 7.81
CA TYR A 71 -6.11 -12.27 9.02
C TYR A 71 -7.25 -11.70 9.87
N ARG A 72 -8.37 -11.28 9.26
CA ARG A 72 -9.49 -10.62 9.97
C ARG A 72 -10.18 -11.51 11.02
N ASP A 73 -10.02 -12.83 10.89
CA ASP A 73 -10.50 -13.87 11.79
C ASP A 73 -9.63 -14.04 13.06
N ARG A 74 -8.45 -13.41 13.11
CA ARG A 74 -7.46 -13.58 14.18
C ARG A 74 -7.49 -12.46 15.22
N PRO A 75 -7.04 -12.73 16.47
CA PRO A 75 -6.88 -11.70 17.50
C PRO A 75 -5.98 -10.55 17.06
N HIS A 76 -6.22 -9.35 17.59
CA HIS A 76 -5.52 -8.14 17.16
C HIS A 76 -4.00 -8.23 17.30
N GLU A 77 -3.50 -8.81 18.39
CA GLU A 77 -2.06 -9.00 18.64
C GLU A 77 -1.41 -9.89 17.58
N GLU A 78 -2.03 -11.01 17.21
CA GLU A 78 -1.53 -11.88 16.16
C GLU A 78 -1.50 -11.15 14.80
N ARG A 79 -2.53 -10.35 14.51
CA ARG A 79 -2.60 -9.56 13.27
C ARG A 79 -1.49 -8.51 13.19
N GLN A 80 -1.15 -7.86 14.31
CA GLN A 80 -0.04 -6.90 14.35
C GLN A 80 1.30 -7.59 14.05
N SER A 81 1.55 -8.75 14.66
CA SER A 81 2.76 -9.54 14.39
C SER A 81 2.83 -9.97 12.91
N ARG A 82 1.73 -10.49 12.36
CA ARG A 82 1.62 -10.90 10.95
C ARG A 82 1.83 -9.73 9.98
N PHE A 83 1.29 -8.55 10.29
CA PHE A 83 1.52 -7.35 9.50
C PHE A 83 3.00 -6.96 9.47
N GLN A 84 3.68 -6.94 10.63
CA GLN A 84 5.11 -6.64 10.70
C GLN A 84 5.94 -7.66 9.91
N ILE A 85 5.59 -8.95 9.99
CA ILE A 85 6.22 -10.01 9.21
C ILE A 85 6.01 -9.76 7.71
N GLY A 86 4.78 -9.53 7.25
CA GLY A 86 4.48 -9.28 5.84
C GLY A 86 5.25 -8.08 5.27
N CYS A 87 5.33 -6.99 6.04
CA CYS A 87 6.14 -5.83 5.70
C CYS A 87 7.64 -6.16 5.56
N ARG A 88 8.20 -7.05 6.41
CA ARG A 88 9.59 -7.54 6.29
C ARG A 88 9.78 -8.51 5.13
N GLU A 89 8.77 -9.33 4.83
CA GLU A 89 8.71 -10.25 3.68
C GLU A 89 8.47 -9.50 2.36
N GLY A 90 8.10 -8.21 2.43
CA GLY A 90 7.97 -7.33 1.28
C GLY A 90 6.60 -7.37 0.60
N HIS A 91 5.54 -7.81 1.29
CA HIS A 91 4.17 -7.72 0.77
C HIS A 91 3.14 -7.48 1.87
N VAL A 92 2.10 -6.71 1.58
CA VAL A 92 1.02 -6.45 2.54
C VAL A 92 -0.30 -6.12 1.86
N ASP A 93 -1.39 -6.63 2.42
CA ASP A 93 -2.74 -6.37 1.95
C ASP A 93 -3.39 -5.25 2.78
N ILE A 94 -3.80 -4.18 2.09
CA ILE A 94 -4.43 -3.01 2.69
C ILE A 94 -5.72 -2.65 1.97
N ALA A 95 -6.56 -1.85 2.62
CA ALA A 95 -7.72 -1.24 2.00
C ALA A 95 -7.82 0.25 2.31
N PHE A 96 -8.20 1.01 1.29
CA PHE A 96 -8.62 2.39 1.40
C PHE A 96 -10.05 2.42 1.94
N THR A 97 -10.24 3.00 3.12
CA THR A 97 -11.55 3.04 3.78
C THR A 97 -12.54 3.94 3.02
N SER A 98 -12.04 4.99 2.38
CA SER A 98 -12.84 5.98 1.63
C SER A 98 -13.46 5.41 0.36
N THR A 99 -12.74 4.56 -0.37
CA THR A 99 -13.18 3.99 -1.66
C THR A 99 -13.57 2.52 -1.56
N GLY A 100 -13.21 1.83 -0.47
CA GLY A 100 -13.34 0.38 -0.35
C GLY A 100 -12.36 -0.40 -1.23
N THR A 101 -11.37 0.27 -1.83
CA THR A 101 -10.40 -0.37 -2.73
C THR A 101 -9.37 -1.15 -1.93
N ASN A 102 -9.23 -2.45 -2.23
CA ASN A 102 -8.20 -3.31 -1.65
C ASN A 102 -6.98 -3.33 -2.59
N LEU A 103 -5.79 -3.16 -2.03
CA LEU A 103 -4.52 -3.26 -2.75
C LEU A 103 -3.59 -4.19 -2.00
N GLN A 104 -2.93 -5.07 -2.75
CA GLN A 104 -1.75 -5.77 -2.29
C GLN A 104 -0.53 -4.95 -2.70
N LEU A 105 0.21 -4.46 -1.71
CA LEU A 105 1.47 -3.77 -1.94
C LEU A 105 2.59 -4.80 -2.00
N MET A 106 3.52 -4.61 -2.94
CA MET A 106 4.75 -5.38 -3.04
C MET A 106 5.93 -4.40 -2.95
N PHE A 107 6.77 -4.62 -1.95
CA PHE A 107 7.95 -3.81 -1.65
C PHE A 107 9.24 -4.46 -2.15
N THR A 108 9.18 -5.73 -2.57
CA THR A 108 10.33 -6.38 -3.21
C THR A 108 10.69 -5.66 -4.51
N PRO A 109 11.95 -5.24 -4.69
CA PRO A 109 12.36 -4.64 -5.95
C PRO A 109 12.20 -5.69 -7.06
N ASN A 110 11.54 -5.31 -8.17
CA ASN A 110 11.47 -6.11 -9.39
C ASN A 110 12.85 -6.17 -10.05
N LEU A 111 13.80 -6.87 -9.41
CA LEU A 111 15.08 -7.22 -10.01
C LEU A 111 14.88 -8.48 -10.86
N PRO A 112 15.54 -8.60 -12.02
CA PRO A 112 15.45 -9.77 -12.90
C PRO A 112 16.06 -11.05 -12.29
N ILE A 113 16.54 -11.00 -11.04
CA ILE A 113 17.10 -12.13 -10.30
C ILE A 113 16.35 -12.22 -8.98
N ALA A 114 15.62 -13.32 -8.77
CA ALA A 114 14.97 -13.66 -7.52
C ALA A 114 16.06 -13.94 -6.45
N SER A 115 16.54 -12.88 -5.81
CA SER A 115 17.33 -13.00 -4.60
C SER A 115 16.39 -13.45 -3.48
N TYR A 116 16.26 -14.76 -3.26
CA TYR A 116 15.47 -15.37 -2.17
C TYR A 116 15.90 -14.94 -0.74
N HIS A 117 16.77 -13.94 -0.61
CA HIS A 117 17.39 -13.57 0.65
C HIS A 117 17.87 -12.11 0.69
N GLN A 118 17.18 -11.18 0.01
CA GLN A 118 17.35 -9.77 0.33
C GLN A 118 16.13 -9.30 1.12
N PRO A 119 16.28 -8.96 2.40
CA PRO A 119 15.23 -8.24 3.09
C PRO A 119 14.96 -6.96 2.31
N ALA A 120 13.73 -6.45 2.38
CA ALA A 120 13.28 -5.24 1.68
C ALA A 120 13.96 -3.95 2.23
N ASN A 121 15.26 -4.03 2.53
CA ASN A 121 16.14 -3.04 3.11
C ASN A 121 16.00 -1.74 2.31
N GLY A 122 15.28 -0.78 2.89
CA GLY A 122 15.07 0.55 2.34
C GLY A 122 13.65 0.86 1.83
N THR A 123 12.76 -0.13 1.70
CA THR A 123 11.36 0.11 1.24
C THR A 123 10.35 0.11 2.38
N CYS A 124 10.61 -0.67 3.44
CA CYS A 124 9.86 -0.65 4.68
C CYS A 124 10.81 -0.35 5.84
N ASP A 125 10.72 0.87 6.39
CA ASP A 125 11.58 1.36 7.47
C ASP A 125 10.76 1.52 8.76
N PHE A 126 10.98 0.61 9.70
CA PHE A 126 10.32 0.62 11.01
C PHE A 126 11.04 1.49 12.05
N GLU A 127 12.27 1.92 11.77
CA GLU A 127 13.10 2.67 12.73
C GLU A 127 13.01 4.19 12.50
N LYS A 128 12.65 4.60 11.28
CA LYS A 128 12.51 6.02 10.90
C LYS A 128 11.63 6.82 11.85
N GLU A 129 10.44 6.34 12.17
CA GLU A 129 9.49 7.07 13.00
C GLU A 129 9.99 7.23 14.42
N ARG A 130 10.57 6.16 14.99
CA ARG A 130 11.20 6.21 16.32
C ARG A 130 12.34 7.22 16.34
N GLY A 131 13.18 7.26 15.31
CA GLY A 131 14.23 8.26 15.15
C GLY A 131 13.68 9.70 15.07
N MET A 132 12.53 9.92 14.42
CA MET A 132 11.88 11.24 14.40
C MET A 132 11.34 11.65 15.77
N ILE A 133 10.73 10.72 16.51
CA ILE A 133 10.20 10.96 17.85
C ILE A 133 11.33 11.32 18.82
N GLU A 134 12.42 10.54 18.81
CA GLU A 134 13.60 10.80 19.65
C GLU A 134 14.23 12.17 19.33
N ASN A 135 14.37 12.52 18.04
CA ASN A 135 14.84 13.84 17.63
C ASN A 135 13.92 14.97 18.11
N ARG A 136 12.60 14.79 18.00
CA ARG A 136 11.63 15.77 18.47
C ARG A 136 11.72 15.98 19.98
N MET A 137 11.85 14.91 20.75
CA MET A 137 12.03 14.99 22.21
C MET A 137 13.32 15.71 22.59
N LEU A 138 14.42 15.44 21.89
CA LEU A 138 15.70 16.11 22.11
C LEU A 138 15.61 17.60 21.80
N GLN A 139 14.96 17.98 20.69
CA GLN A 139 14.72 19.38 20.34
C GLN A 139 13.92 20.11 21.43
N GLU A 140 12.85 19.48 21.91
CA GLU A 140 12.02 20.06 22.98
C GLU A 140 12.81 20.21 24.30
N GLN A 141 13.67 19.26 24.64
CA GLN A 141 14.55 19.37 25.81
C GLN A 141 15.54 20.53 25.68
N VAL A 142 16.14 20.70 24.50
CA VAL A 142 17.07 21.81 24.23
C VAL A 142 16.36 23.15 24.32
N GLU A 143 15.16 23.26 23.76
CA GLU A 143 14.35 24.49 23.83
C GLU A 143 13.99 24.84 25.28
N ARG A 144 13.49 23.87 26.06
CA ARG A 144 13.22 24.04 27.50
C ARG A 144 14.47 24.41 28.30
N TYR A 145 15.64 23.89 27.95
CA TYR A 145 16.89 24.28 28.57
C TYR A 145 17.26 25.74 28.24
N ASN A 146 17.18 26.12 26.97
CA ASN A 146 17.49 27.47 26.52
C ASN A 146 16.57 28.53 27.12
N ASP A 147 15.27 28.24 27.26
CA ASP A 147 14.32 29.15 27.91
C ASP A 147 14.64 29.34 29.39
N ARG A 148 14.97 28.26 30.12
CA ARG A 148 15.43 28.38 31.52
C ARG A 148 16.65 29.27 31.63
N ILE A 149 17.65 29.09 30.75
CA ILE A 149 18.85 29.95 30.72
C ILE A 149 18.48 31.41 30.44
N ARG A 150 17.57 31.65 29.49
CA ARG A 150 17.09 33.00 29.16
C ARG A 150 16.43 33.67 30.38
N ASP A 151 15.64 32.93 31.14
CA ASP A 151 15.00 33.43 32.36
C ASP A 151 16.02 33.79 33.44
N TYR A 152 17.08 32.97 33.61
CA TYR A 152 18.16 33.28 34.55
C TYR A 152 18.93 34.55 34.16
N GLN A 153 19.16 34.77 32.85
CA GLN A 153 19.86 35.95 32.34
C GLN A 153 18.96 37.21 32.32
N GLY A 154 17.64 37.04 32.17
CA GLY A 154 16.67 38.14 32.12
C GLY A 154 16.37 38.77 33.47
N LYS A 155 16.38 37.98 34.56
CA LYS A 155 16.12 38.44 35.94
C LYS A 155 17.00 39.63 36.36
N PRO A 156 18.34 39.58 36.30
CA PRO A 156 19.17 40.70 36.73
C PRO A 156 18.98 41.97 35.88
N ARG A 157 18.58 41.85 34.60
CA ARG A 157 18.22 43.02 33.76
C ARG A 157 16.86 43.61 34.14
N ALA A 158 15.88 42.77 34.47
CA ALA A 158 14.55 43.21 34.88
C ALA A 158 14.57 43.96 36.22
N TYR A 159 15.27 43.42 37.23
CA TYR A 159 15.44 44.09 38.52
C TYR A 159 16.12 45.45 38.36
N ARG A 160 17.19 45.54 37.56
CA ARG A 160 17.92 46.80 37.32
C ARG A 160 17.09 47.87 36.58
N ASN A 161 16.21 47.46 35.67
CA ASN A 161 15.33 48.40 34.95
C ASN A 161 14.17 48.88 35.82
N GLN A 162 13.64 48.02 36.70
CA GLN A 162 12.60 48.39 37.65
C GLN A 162 13.12 49.41 38.67
N GLU A 163 14.35 49.25 39.18
CA GLU A 163 14.98 50.24 40.06
C GLU A 163 15.19 51.60 39.37
N ARG A 164 15.51 51.63 38.07
CA ARG A 164 15.63 52.90 37.32
C ARG A 164 14.28 53.60 37.16
N GLY A 165 13.22 52.88 36.80
CA GLY A 165 11.88 53.47 36.64
C GLY A 165 11.27 53.99 37.95
N VAL A 166 11.55 53.32 39.07
CA VAL A 166 11.12 53.77 40.41
C VAL A 166 11.88 55.03 40.84
N ASN A 167 13.18 55.12 40.53
CA ASN A 167 13.98 56.30 40.87
C ASN A 167 13.56 57.54 40.05
N ASP A 168 13.28 57.38 38.75
CA ASP A 168 12.79 58.50 37.90
C ASP A 168 11.41 59.00 38.35
N SER A 169 10.49 58.10 38.70
CA SER A 169 9.17 58.48 39.19
C SER A 169 9.22 59.19 40.56
N ASN A 170 10.15 58.78 41.45
CA ASN A 170 10.37 59.47 42.73
C ASN A 170 10.97 60.88 42.55
N LEU A 171 11.85 61.05 41.55
CA LEU A 171 12.43 62.35 41.18
C LEU A 171 11.37 63.31 40.62
N ASP A 172 10.44 62.81 39.81
CA ASP A 172 9.35 63.63 39.26
C ASP A 172 8.29 64.03 40.30
N VAL A 173 7.99 63.14 41.25
CA VAL A 173 7.10 63.49 42.39
C VAL A 173 7.74 64.55 43.28
N LYS A 174 9.04 64.43 43.58
CA LYS A 174 9.77 65.46 44.35
C LYS A 174 9.86 66.80 43.62
N ARG A 175 9.93 66.82 42.29
CA ARG A 175 9.86 68.07 41.51
C ARG A 175 8.50 68.75 41.56
N ARG A 176 7.41 67.98 41.59
CA ARG A 176 6.03 68.52 41.67
C ARG A 176 5.65 69.07 43.04
N LEU A 177 6.31 68.62 44.11
CA LEU A 177 6.06 69.05 45.49
C LEU A 177 6.90 70.26 45.94
N ASN A 178 7.85 70.73 45.12
CA ASN A 178 8.73 71.87 45.44
C ASN A 178 8.32 73.20 44.77
N TYR A 179 7.02 73.36 44.47
CA TYR A 179 6.41 74.65 44.10
C TYR A 179 5.34 75.03 45.11
#